data_AF-A0A353RJ89-F1
#
_entry.id   AF-A0A353RJ89-F1
#
_cell.length_a   1.000
_cell.length_b   1.000
_cell.length_c   1.000
_cell.angle_alpha   90.00
_cell.angle_beta   90.00
_cell.angle_gamma   90.00
#
_symmetry.space_group_name_H-M   'P 1'
#
loop_
_entity.id
_entity.type
_entity.pdbx_description
1 polymer ?
#
loop_
_entity_poly.entity_id
_entity_poly.type
_entity_poly.pdbx_seq_one_letter_code
_entity_poly.pdbx_strand_id
1 'polypeptide(L)' 'SCPADEFEKFVKEHPDHTVISYVNTTAAVKALTDIVVTSTNAKQIVDSLPKDEKIIFGPDKNLGDYINKLTGRNMLLWQG' A
#
# COMPACT_ATOMS: atom_id res chain seq x y z
N SER A 1 8.99 -11.35 -4.07
CA SER A 1 9.66 -10.14 -4.65
C SER A 1 8.58 -9.38 -5.36
N CYS A 2 8.65 -8.06 -5.48
CA CYS A 2 7.62 -7.28 -6.16
C CYS A 2 8.09 -6.87 -7.56
N PRO A 3 7.78 -7.63 -8.64
CA PRO A 3 7.98 -7.17 -10.01
C PRO A 3 7.12 -5.94 -10.23
N ALA A 4 7.73 -4.86 -10.73
CA ALA A 4 7.02 -3.60 -10.93
C ALA A 4 5.86 -3.75 -11.93
N ASP A 5 6.03 -4.61 -12.92
CA ASP A 5 5.11 -4.95 -13.99
C ASP A 5 3.88 -5.74 -13.50
N GLU A 6 4.02 -6.59 -12.47
CA GLU A 6 2.87 -7.24 -11.83
C GLU A 6 2.14 -6.28 -10.89
N PHE A 7 2.90 -5.49 -10.12
CA PHE A 7 2.32 -4.47 -9.24
C PHE A 7 1.57 -3.40 -10.03
N GLU A 8 2.09 -3.00 -11.20
CA GLU A 8 1.43 -2.06 -12.11
C GLU A 8 0.09 -2.58 -12.60
N LYS A 9 0.01 -3.86 -12.99
CA LYS A 9 -1.26 -4.48 -13.39
C LYS A 9 -2.26 -4.45 -12.24
N PHE A 10 -1.80 -4.79 -11.04
CA PHE A 10 -2.63 -4.79 -9.84
C PHE A 10 -3.18 -3.41 -9.49
N VAL A 11 -2.35 -2.37 -9.54
CA VAL A 11 -2.78 -0.98 -9.34
C VAL A 11 -3.78 -0.58 -10.44
N LYS A 12 -3.53 -0.94 -11.70
CA LYS A 12 -4.44 -0.64 -12.82
C LYS A 12 -5.78 -1.35 -12.75
N GLU A 13 -5.86 -2.53 -12.15
CA GLU A 13 -7.12 -3.23 -11.89
C GLU A 13 -7.98 -2.54 -10.81
N HIS A 14 -7.38 -1.62 -10.05
CA HIS A 14 -7.98 -0.94 -8.90
C HIS A 14 -7.76 0.58 -8.97
N PRO A 15 -8.22 1.26 -10.04
CA PRO A 15 -7.88 2.66 -10.32
C PRO A 15 -8.42 3.66 -9.28
N ASP A 16 -9.43 3.27 -8.51
CA ASP A 16 -10.06 4.04 -7.43
C ASP A 16 -9.47 3.74 -6.03
N HIS A 17 -8.27 3.17 -5.96
CA HIS A 17 -7.54 2.97 -4.71
C HIS A 17 -6.34 3.90 -4.60
N THR A 18 -6.14 4.49 -3.43
CA THR A 18 -4.89 5.16 -3.07
C THR A 18 -3.79 4.11 -2.85
N VAL A 19 -2.69 4.21 -3.59
CA VAL A 19 -1.57 3.27 -3.50
C VAL A 19 -0.56 3.74 -2.46
N ILE A 20 -0.40 2.94 -1.40
CA ILE A 20 0.58 3.16 -0.36
C ILE A 20 1.66 2.09 -0.44
N SER A 21 2.92 2.50 -0.58
CA SER A 21 4.04 1.56 -0.63
C SER A 21 5.08 1.77 0.45
N TYR A 22 5.60 0.66 0.97
CA TYR A 22 6.73 0.67 1.87
C TYR A 22 8.01 1.12 1.15
N VAL A 23 8.80 1.97 1.80
CA VAL A 23 9.98 2.64 1.23
C VAL A 23 11.03 1.68 0.67
N ASN A 24 11.11 0.47 1.21
CA ASN A 24 12.04 -0.57 0.80
C ASN A 24 11.55 -1.31 -0.46
N THR A 25 11.38 -0.56 -1.54
CA THR A 25 10.97 -1.07 -2.85
C THR A 25 11.74 -0.37 -3.96
N THR A 26 11.63 -0.90 -5.18
CA THR A 26 12.32 -0.40 -6.37
C THR A 26 11.79 0.98 -6.79
N ALA A 27 12.58 1.74 -7.56
CA ALA A 27 12.15 3.02 -8.10
C ALA A 27 10.92 2.89 -9.00
N ALA A 28 10.80 1.78 -9.74
CA ALA A 28 9.66 1.51 -10.61
C ALA A 28 8.35 1.34 -9.82
N VAL A 29 8.36 0.63 -8.69
CA VAL A 29 7.19 0.52 -7.81
C VAL A 29 6.84 1.87 -7.16
N LYS A 30 7.86 2.68 -6.79
CA LYS A 30 7.64 4.04 -6.28
C LYS A 30 6.98 4.95 -7.29
N ALA A 31 7.25 4.79 -8.59
CA ALA A 31 6.59 5.56 -9.65
C ALA A 31 5.08 5.25 -9.78
N LEU A 32 4.65 4.11 -9.25
CA LEU A 32 3.26 3.65 -9.25
C LEU A 32 2.56 3.89 -7.90
N THR A 33 3.22 4.58 -6.98
CA THR A 33 2.76 4.76 -5.60
C THR A 33 2.38 6.22 -5.38
N ASP A 34 1.22 6.45 -4.76
CA ASP A 34 0.77 7.78 -4.36
C ASP A 34 1.47 8.26 -3.07
N ILE A 35 1.60 7.36 -2.08
CA ILE A 35 2.20 7.67 -0.79
C ILE A 35 3.24 6.62 -0.40
N VAL A 36 4.48 7.07 -0.17
CA VAL A 36 5.55 6.20 0.34
C VAL A 36 5.63 6.29 1.86
N VAL A 37 5.65 5.13 2.53
CA VAL A 37 5.66 5.02 3.99
C VAL A 37 6.82 4.20 4.52
N THR A 38 7.15 4.42 5.78
CA THR A 38 8.02 3.57 6.60
C THR A 38 7.17 2.82 7.63
N SER A 39 7.77 1.88 8.35
CA SER A 39 7.07 1.10 9.38
C SER A 39 6.60 1.97 10.55
N THR A 40 7.29 3.09 10.79
CA THR A 40 6.99 4.01 11.89
C THR A 40 5.85 4.98 11.57
N ASN A 41 5.65 5.36 10.30
CA ASN A 41 4.63 6.34 9.92
C ASN A 41 3.42 5.73 9.19
N ALA A 42 3.49 4.48 8.72
CA ALA A 42 2.41 3.85 7.95
C ALA A 42 1.04 3.94 8.64
N LYS A 43 0.99 3.66 9.95
CA LYS A 43 -0.25 3.78 10.74
C LYS A 43 -0.82 5.20 10.70
N GLN A 44 0.02 6.21 10.95
CA GLN A 44 -0.42 7.60 11.02
C GLN A 44 -0.96 8.09 9.68
N ILE A 45 -0.32 7.70 8.59
CA ILE A 45 -0.77 8.01 7.23
C ILE A 45 -2.12 7.35 6.94
N VAL A 46 -2.25 6.05 7.20
CA VAL A 46 -3.50 5.31 6.97
C VAL A 46 -4.66 5.86 7.83
N ASP A 47 -4.39 6.27 9.07
CA ASP A 47 -5.38 6.90 9.94
C ASP A 47 -5.75 8.32 9.48
N SER A 48 -4.85 9.04 8.80
CA SER A 48 -5.11 10.39 8.28
C SER A 48 -6.02 10.41 7.05
N LEU A 49 -6.11 9.30 6.33
CA LEU A 49 -6.98 9.17 5.16
C LEU A 49 -8.46 9.06 5.57
N PRO A 50 -9.42 9.46 4.71
CA PRO A 50 -10.85 9.24 4.94
C PRO A 50 -11.16 7.78 5.28
N LYS A 51 -12.16 7.50 6.12
CA LYS A 51 -12.44 6.12 6.59
C LYS A 51 -12.89 5.17 5.49
N ASP A 52 -13.54 5.73 4.47
CA ASP A 52 -14.06 5.09 3.27
C ASP A 52 -13.04 5.01 2.13
N GLU A 53 -11.86 5.62 2.31
CA GLU A 53 -10.77 5.56 1.34
C GLU A 53 -10.35 4.12 1.09
N LYS A 54 -10.35 3.71 -0.18
CA LYS A 54 -9.86 2.40 -0.61
C LYS A 54 -8.35 2.49 -0.75
N ILE A 55 -7.63 1.61 -0.07
CA ILE A 55 -6.17 1.68 0.00
C ILE A 55 -5.60 0.38 -0.53
N ILE A 56 -4.63 0.49 -1.43
CA ILE A 56 -3.70 -0.59 -1.75
C ILE A 56 -2.46 -0.43 -0.88
N PHE A 57 -2.00 -1.52 -0.28
CA PHE A 57 -0.75 -1.55 0.47
C PHE A 57 0.22 -2.59 -0.11
N GLY A 58 1.45 -2.17 -0.40
CA GLY A 58 2.50 -3.06 -0.88
C GLY A 58 3.91 -2.55 -0.63
N PRO A 59 4.95 -3.29 -1.04
CA PRO A 59 4.90 -4.74 -1.30
C PRO A 59 4.85 -5.58 -0.02
N ASP A 60 5.03 -4.98 1.17
CA ASP A 60 5.10 -5.73 2.43
C ASP A 60 3.71 -6.04 2.99
N LYS A 61 3.20 -7.24 2.66
CA LYS A 61 1.94 -7.75 3.18
C LYS A 61 1.90 -7.86 4.71
N ASN A 62 3.00 -8.26 5.36
CA ASN A 62 3.00 -8.43 6.82
C ASN A 62 2.80 -7.09 7.53
N LEU A 63 3.48 -6.05 7.02
CA LEU A 63 3.26 -4.69 7.50
C LEU A 63 1.82 -4.24 7.21
N GLY A 64 1.31 -4.48 6.00
CA GLY A 64 -0.09 -4.17 5.65
C GLY A 64 -1.12 -4.83 6.57
N ASP A 65 -0.97 -6.13 6.83
CA ASP A 65 -1.82 -6.91 7.75
C ASP A 65 -1.71 -6.37 9.19
N TYR A 66 -0.51 -6.00 9.63
CA TYR A 66 -0.30 -5.39 10.92
C TYR A 66 -1.03 -4.04 11.03
N ILE A 67 -0.95 -3.20 10.00
CA ILE A 67 -1.67 -1.92 9.96
C ILE A 67 -3.19 -2.15 9.93
N ASN A 68 -3.71 -3.11 9.16
CA ASN A 68 -5.13 -3.48 9.18
C ASN A 68 -5.60 -3.85 10.59
N LYS A 69 -4.82 -4.67 11.32
CA LYS A 69 -5.12 -5.05 12.72
C LYS A 69 -5.10 -3.86 13.68
N LEU A 70 -4.18 -2.91 13.49
CA LEU A 70 -4.04 -1.74 14.36
C LEU A 70 -5.10 -0.66 14.11
N THR A 71 -5.45 -0.45 12.84
CA THR A 71 -6.33 0.65 12.41
C THR A 71 -7.78 0.20 12.24
N GLY A 72 -8.03 -1.10 12.17
CA GLY A 72 -9.34 -1.66 11.83
C GLY A 72 -9.72 -1.44 10.36
N ARG A 73 -8.77 -1.03 9.51
CA ARG A 73 -8.97 -0.86 8.07
C ARG A 73 -9.02 -2.21 7.37
N ASN A 74 -9.60 -2.19 6.17
CA ASN A 74 -9.61 -3.30 5.24
C ASN A 74 -8.86 -2.92 3.96
N MET A 75 -7.55 -2.72 4.07
CA MET A 75 -6.70 -2.39 2.92
C MET A 75 -6.52 -3.61 2.02
N LEU A 76 -6.47 -3.36 0.72
CA LEU A 76 -6.15 -4.35 -0.29
C LEU A 76 -4.63 -4.58 -0.32
N LEU A 77 -4.20 -5.75 0.15
CA LEU A 77 -2.78 -6.06 0.27
C LEU A 77 -2.24 -6.75 -0.98
N TRP A 78 -1.12 -6.25 -1.49
CA TRP A 78 -0.35 -6.93 -2.52
C TRP A 78 0.10 -8.32 -2.03
N GLN A 79 -0.09 -9.36 -2.86
CA GLN A 79 0.16 -10.77 -2.48
C GLN A 79 1.46 -11.37 -3.06
N GLY A 80 2.27 -10.61 -3.81
CA GLY A 80 3.48 -11.10 -4.52
C GLY A 80 4.80 -10.98 -3.76
#